data_AF-A0A8X7CR42-F1
#
_entry.id   AF-A0A8X7CR42-F1
#
_cell.length_a   1.000
_cell.length_b   1.000
_cell.length_c   1.000
_cell.angle_alpha   90.00
_cell.angle_beta   90.00
_cell.angle_gamma   90.00
#
_symmetry.space_group_name_H-M   'P 1'
#
loop_
_entity.id
_entity.type
_entity.pdbx_description
1 polymer ?
#
loop_
_entity_poly.entity_id
_entity_poly.type
_entity_poly.pdbx_seq_one_letter_code
_entity_poly.pdbx_strand_id
1 'polypeptide(L)'
;MLTLESKRNLLEKPFKDSNEAANSHSRIKRKVPVSKEIQFYKVVNQIDPVALKLLLSNITEESLELTTPSPNCCYNGGTCHVPTYKAEDRWCSCPANFTGRYCNMDVDECQFTDACSEHEVCQNTYGSYKCFCEEGFVRDGYKCIRKTNCLEDPCMNFADCVDREDGKITCICRLGYIGKYCEKGKLRQP
;
A
#
# COMPACT_ATOMS: atom_id res chain seq x y z
N MET A 1 -37.41 19.36 -36.58
CA MET A 1 -36.44 19.17 -37.67
C MET A 1 -35.42 20.28 -37.60
N LEU A 2 -34.33 20.07 -36.86
CA LEU A 2 -33.09 20.83 -36.92
C LEU A 2 -31.96 19.79 -36.94
N THR A 3 -31.07 19.89 -37.92
CA THR A 3 -30.16 18.84 -38.38
C THR A 3 -28.90 18.68 -37.52
N LEU A 4 -28.33 17.48 -37.55
CA LEU A 4 -27.20 16.96 -36.77
C LEU A 4 -25.81 17.58 -37.08
N GLU A 5 -25.74 18.78 -37.65
CA GLU A 5 -24.47 19.39 -38.08
C GLU A 5 -23.94 20.54 -37.20
N SER A 6 -24.60 20.87 -36.09
CA SER A 6 -24.19 22.00 -35.23
C SER A 6 -23.53 21.62 -33.89
N LYS A 7 -23.14 20.36 -33.66
CA LYS A 7 -22.39 19.94 -32.44
C LYS A 7 -20.98 19.38 -32.68
N ARG A 8 -20.40 19.55 -33.87
CA ARG A 8 -19.04 19.06 -34.16
C ARG A 8 -17.90 20.03 -33.78
N ASN A 9 -18.18 21.19 -33.18
CA ASN A 9 -17.18 22.24 -32.94
C ASN A 9 -16.81 22.51 -31.45
N LEU A 10 -16.93 21.51 -30.56
CA LEU A 10 -16.48 21.65 -29.16
C LEU A 10 -15.40 20.65 -28.71
N LEU A 11 -14.81 19.86 -29.61
CA LEU A 11 -13.77 18.88 -29.26
C LEU A 11 -12.41 19.06 -29.97
N GLU A 12 -12.14 20.23 -30.54
CA GLU A 12 -10.78 20.58 -30.98
C GLU A 12 -10.37 21.95 -30.45
N LYS A 13 -9.78 21.96 -29.25
CA LYS A 13 -8.78 22.98 -28.90
C LYS A 13 -7.56 22.29 -28.31
N PRO A 14 -6.35 22.49 -28.88
CA PRO A 14 -5.13 21.97 -28.31
C PRO A 14 -4.86 22.70 -26.98
N PHE A 15 -4.61 21.92 -25.93
CA PHE A 15 -4.20 22.43 -24.63
C PHE A 15 -2.83 23.11 -24.81
N LYS A 16 -2.78 24.43 -24.66
CA LYS A 16 -1.55 25.23 -24.73
C LYS A 16 -0.68 24.92 -23.52
N ASP A 17 0.58 24.61 -23.78
CA ASP A 17 1.65 24.59 -22.79
C ASP A 17 1.80 25.97 -22.14
N SER A 18 1.82 25.99 -20.81
CA SER A 18 2.36 27.09 -20.03
C SER A 18 3.24 26.51 -18.92
N ASN A 19 4.52 26.38 -19.25
CA ASN A 19 5.61 26.39 -18.29
C ASN A 19 5.93 27.85 -17.98
N GLU A 20 5.74 28.29 -16.73
CA GLU A 20 6.72 29.16 -16.07
C GLU A 20 6.60 29.10 -14.54
N ALA A 21 7.68 28.55 -13.97
CA ALA A 21 8.31 28.81 -12.67
C ALA A 21 7.47 29.17 -11.42
N ALA A 22 7.55 28.32 -10.38
CA ALA A 22 8.41 28.59 -9.23
C ALA A 22 8.44 27.43 -8.21
N ASN A 23 9.67 27.06 -7.78
CA ASN A 23 10.14 26.53 -6.49
C ASN A 23 9.23 25.60 -5.65
N SER A 24 9.70 24.56 -4.97
CA SER A 24 10.97 23.85 -4.85
C SER A 24 10.65 22.76 -3.81
N HIS A 25 10.75 21.47 -4.12
CA HIS A 25 11.08 20.39 -3.18
C HIS A 25 11.16 19.08 -3.97
N SER A 26 12.31 18.44 -3.87
CA SER A 26 12.70 17.23 -4.58
C SER A 26 11.80 16.04 -4.28
N ARG A 27 11.09 15.52 -5.29
CA ARG A 27 10.49 14.18 -5.24
C ARG A 27 11.01 13.37 -6.42
N ILE A 28 11.69 12.27 -6.10
CA ILE A 28 12.21 11.28 -7.05
C ILE A 28 11.03 10.78 -7.90
N LYS A 29 10.94 11.21 -9.15
CA LYS A 29 9.96 10.70 -10.13
C LYS A 29 10.38 9.29 -10.52
N ARG A 30 9.83 8.26 -9.85
CA ARG A 30 9.90 6.88 -10.35
C ARG A 30 9.04 6.81 -11.62
N LYS A 31 9.70 6.67 -12.78
CA LYS A 31 9.04 6.33 -14.05
C LYS A 31 8.32 4.99 -13.88
N VAL A 32 7.00 5.01 -13.84
CA VAL A 32 6.19 3.79 -14.01
C VAL A 32 6.30 3.39 -15.49
N PRO A 33 6.61 2.11 -15.82
CA PRO A 33 6.78 1.69 -17.20
C PRO A 33 5.43 1.70 -17.95
N VAL A 34 5.35 2.52 -18.99
CA VAL A 34 4.26 2.63 -19.98
C VAL A 34 4.22 1.35 -20.83
N SER A 35 3.80 0.23 -20.25
CA SER A 35 3.67 -1.06 -20.96
C SER A 35 2.36 -1.80 -20.67
N LYS A 36 1.62 -1.42 -19.62
CA LYS A 36 0.36 -2.09 -19.24
C LYS A 36 -0.91 -1.39 -19.73
N GLU A 37 -0.88 -0.09 -20.04
CA GLU A 37 -2.04 0.64 -20.58
C GLU A 37 -2.30 0.33 -22.07
N ILE A 38 -1.30 -0.16 -22.81
CA ILE A 38 -1.43 -0.47 -24.25
C ILE A 38 -2.19 -1.79 -24.48
N GLN A 39 -2.22 -2.71 -23.50
CA GLN A 39 -2.94 -3.98 -23.66
C GLN A 39 -4.46 -3.83 -23.59
N PHE A 40 -4.99 -2.82 -22.88
CA PHE A 40 -6.43 -2.52 -22.89
C PHE A 40 -6.88 -1.85 -24.19
N TYR A 41 -6.09 -0.91 -24.71
CA TYR A 41 -6.42 -0.17 -25.95
C TYR A 41 -6.37 -1.04 -27.23
N LYS A 42 -5.63 -2.15 -27.22
CA LYS A 42 -5.59 -3.08 -28.37
C LYS A 42 -6.82 -3.99 -28.48
N VAL A 43 -7.54 -4.24 -27.39
CA VAL A 43 -8.75 -5.09 -27.40
C VAL A 43 -9.94 -4.34 -28.01
N VAL A 44 -10.06 -3.04 -27.73
CA VAL A 44 -11.21 -2.22 -28.18
C VAL A 44 -11.15 -1.92 -29.68
N ASN A 45 -9.96 -1.77 -30.26
CA ASN A 45 -9.77 -1.43 -31.67
C ASN A 45 -9.80 -2.64 -32.64
N GLN A 46 -10.02 -3.86 -32.14
CA GLN A 46 -10.15 -5.08 -32.95
C GLN A 46 -11.59 -5.57 -33.09
N ILE A 47 -12.54 -4.89 -32.45
CA ILE A 47 -13.94 -5.24 -32.55
C ILE A 47 -14.50 -4.53 -33.78
N ASP A 48 -14.98 -5.32 -34.76
CA ASP A 48 -15.61 -4.79 -35.96
C ASP A 48 -16.75 -3.84 -35.55
N PRO A 49 -16.71 -2.55 -35.95
CA PRO A 49 -17.71 -1.57 -35.58
C PRO A 49 -19.12 -1.94 -36.09
N VAL A 50 -19.22 -2.79 -37.12
CA VAL A 50 -20.48 -3.37 -37.61
C VAL A 50 -20.95 -4.49 -36.68
N ALA A 51 -20.05 -5.33 -36.16
CA ALA A 51 -20.36 -6.36 -35.17
C ALA A 51 -20.75 -5.75 -33.81
N LEU A 52 -20.09 -4.66 -33.40
CA LEU A 52 -20.44 -3.88 -32.21
C LEU A 52 -21.83 -3.25 -32.37
N LYS A 53 -22.15 -2.73 -33.55
CA LYS A 53 -23.47 -2.14 -33.84
C LYS A 53 -24.57 -3.19 -33.95
N LEU A 54 -24.27 -4.41 -34.40
CA LEU A 54 -25.17 -5.57 -34.40
C LEU A 54 -25.41 -6.16 -33.00
N LEU A 55 -24.39 -6.16 -32.15
CA LEU A 55 -24.51 -6.53 -30.73
C LEU A 55 -25.31 -5.48 -29.94
N LEU A 56 -25.21 -4.20 -30.32
CA LEU A 56 -25.94 -3.10 -29.72
C LEU A 56 -27.35 -2.89 -30.34
N SER A 57 -27.64 -3.42 -31.53
CA SER A 57 -28.95 -3.25 -32.19
C SER A 57 -30.02 -4.26 -31.75
N ASN A 58 -29.63 -5.30 -31.01
CA ASN A 58 -30.55 -6.23 -30.33
C ASN A 58 -30.78 -5.87 -28.86
N ILE A 59 -30.25 -4.73 -28.41
CA ILE A 59 -30.63 -4.15 -27.12
C ILE A 59 -31.85 -3.28 -27.41
N THR A 60 -33.03 -3.90 -27.42
CA THR A 60 -34.24 -3.14 -27.09
C THR A 60 -33.97 -2.47 -25.74
N GLU A 61 -34.42 -1.22 -25.54
CA GLU A 61 -34.39 -0.57 -24.22
C GLU A 61 -35.39 -1.25 -23.24
N GLU A 62 -35.28 -2.57 -23.13
CA GLU A 62 -36.15 -3.48 -22.39
C GLU A 62 -35.35 -4.68 -21.85
N SER A 63 -34.04 -4.50 -21.56
CA SER A 63 -33.23 -5.54 -20.89
C SER A 63 -31.96 -5.03 -20.21
N LEU A 64 -32.05 -3.92 -19.47
CA LEU A 64 -31.24 -3.80 -18.25
C LEU A 64 -32.12 -3.42 -17.05
N GLU A 65 -33.29 -4.06 -16.97
CA GLU A 65 -33.85 -4.31 -15.65
C GLU A 65 -32.88 -5.23 -14.92
N LEU A 66 -32.10 -4.63 -14.02
CA LEU A 66 -31.43 -5.33 -12.94
C LEU A 66 -32.51 -5.83 -11.94
N THR A 67 -33.42 -6.70 -12.39
CA THR A 67 -34.45 -7.37 -11.57
C THR A 67 -33.97 -8.70 -11.00
N THR A 68 -32.66 -8.85 -10.82
CA THR A 68 -32.12 -9.74 -9.79
C THR A 68 -31.39 -8.88 -8.77
N PRO A 69 -31.82 -8.85 -7.48
CA PRO A 69 -31.01 -8.20 -6.46
C PRO A 69 -29.62 -8.84 -6.50
N SER A 70 -28.59 -8.04 -6.81
CA SER A 70 -27.21 -8.49 -6.61
C SER A 70 -27.13 -9.00 -5.17
N PRO A 71 -26.75 -10.27 -4.94
CA PRO A 71 -26.74 -10.84 -3.59
C PRO A 71 -25.88 -10.04 -2.61
N ASN A 72 -24.91 -9.25 -3.11
CA ASN A 72 -24.08 -8.37 -2.31
C ASN A 72 -23.92 -7.01 -3.01
N CYS A 73 -24.63 -5.98 -2.51
CA CYS A 73 -24.44 -4.61 -2.98
C CYS A 73 -23.19 -3.93 -2.40
N CYS A 74 -22.53 -4.59 -1.43
CA CYS A 74 -21.35 -4.10 -0.73
C CYS A 74 -20.21 -5.12 -0.84
N TYR A 75 -18.99 -4.62 -0.97
CA TYR A 75 -17.76 -5.42 -0.97
C TYR A 75 -17.26 -5.63 0.46
N ASN A 76 -16.25 -6.50 0.61
CA ASN A 76 -15.44 -6.63 1.83
C ASN A 76 -16.22 -6.87 3.12
N GLY A 77 -17.31 -7.63 3.05
CA GLY A 77 -18.15 -7.94 4.21
C GLY A 77 -19.02 -6.78 4.69
N GLY A 78 -19.20 -5.73 3.87
CA GLY A 78 -20.14 -4.66 4.17
C GLY A 78 -21.60 -5.11 4.18
N THR A 79 -22.39 -4.49 5.05
CA THR A 79 -23.82 -4.78 5.19
C THR A 79 -24.61 -3.96 4.18
N CYS A 80 -25.38 -4.65 3.34
CA CYS A 80 -26.25 -4.02 2.35
C CYS A 80 -27.57 -3.57 2.98
N HIS A 81 -27.90 -2.28 2.85
CA HIS A 81 -29.17 -1.72 3.30
C HIS A 81 -30.01 -1.34 2.08
N VAL A 82 -31.21 -1.90 1.98
CA VAL A 82 -32.16 -1.62 0.90
C VAL A 82 -33.38 -0.91 1.48
N PRO A 83 -33.68 0.34 1.08
CA PRO A 83 -34.87 1.04 1.51
C PRO A 83 -36.14 0.37 0.96
N THR A 84 -37.22 0.36 1.75
CA THR A 84 -38.51 -0.23 1.35
C THR A 84 -39.27 0.58 0.30
N TYR A 85 -38.95 1.87 0.17
CA TYR A 85 -39.64 2.80 -0.72
C TYR A 85 -38.95 2.96 -2.09
N LYS A 86 -37.65 2.62 -2.21
CA LYS A 86 -36.86 2.83 -3.43
C LYS A 86 -35.59 1.96 -3.42
N ALA A 87 -35.62 0.85 -4.17
CA ALA A 87 -34.56 -0.17 -4.14
C ALA A 87 -33.21 0.33 -4.70
N GLU A 88 -33.24 1.30 -5.60
CA GLU A 88 -32.07 1.95 -6.20
C GLU A 88 -31.32 2.87 -5.22
N ASP A 89 -31.96 3.32 -4.14
CA ASP A 89 -31.36 4.16 -3.09
C ASP A 89 -30.67 3.35 -1.98
N ARG A 90 -30.31 2.09 -2.30
CA ARG A 90 -29.50 1.24 -1.42
C ARG A 90 -28.15 1.87 -1.03
N TRP A 91 -27.69 1.53 0.17
CA TRP A 91 -26.44 2.00 0.73
C TRP A 91 -25.74 0.90 1.53
N CYS A 92 -24.46 1.12 1.85
CA CYS A 92 -23.62 0.15 2.55
C CYS A 92 -23.16 0.68 3.90
N SER A 93 -23.28 -0.15 4.93
CA SER A 93 -22.50 0.02 6.17
C SER A 93 -21.20 -0.76 6.04
N CYS A 94 -20.08 -0.04 5.98
CA CYS A 94 -18.77 -0.64 5.82
C CYS A 94 -18.15 -1.07 7.15
N PRO A 95 -17.39 -2.17 7.18
CA PRO A 95 -16.51 -2.46 8.30
C PRO A 95 -15.46 -1.35 8.47
N ALA A 96 -14.88 -1.24 9.67
CA ALA A 96 -14.00 -0.11 10.04
C ALA A 96 -12.77 0.06 9.14
N ASN A 97 -12.30 -1.01 8.51
CA ASN A 97 -11.14 -1.07 7.61
C ASN A 97 -11.47 -0.82 6.13
N PHE A 98 -12.72 -0.53 5.78
CA PHE A 98 -13.13 -0.23 4.39
C PHE A 98 -14.01 1.01 4.30
N THR A 99 -13.97 1.67 3.15
CA THR A 99 -14.69 2.90 2.86
C THR A 99 -15.23 2.94 1.43
N GLY A 100 -15.87 4.05 1.07
CA GLY A 100 -16.55 4.27 -0.19
C GLY A 100 -18.00 3.77 -0.20
N ARG A 101 -18.78 4.22 -1.20
CA ARG A 101 -20.22 3.94 -1.30
C ARG A 101 -20.56 2.44 -1.26
N TYR A 102 -19.65 1.61 -1.74
CA TYR A 102 -19.82 0.16 -1.83
C TYR A 102 -18.81 -0.62 -0.97
N CYS A 103 -18.09 0.03 -0.04
CA CYS A 103 -17.03 -0.61 0.77
C CYS A 103 -15.88 -1.21 -0.05
N ASN A 104 -15.66 -0.68 -1.25
CA ASN A 104 -14.65 -1.17 -2.20
C ASN A 104 -13.30 -0.46 -2.08
N MET A 105 -13.20 0.55 -1.20
CA MET A 105 -11.97 1.28 -0.95
C MET A 105 -11.38 0.83 0.37
N ASP A 106 -10.08 0.64 0.38
CA ASP A 106 -9.30 0.35 1.58
C ASP A 106 -9.13 1.62 2.42
N VAL A 107 -9.19 1.48 3.74
CA VAL A 107 -8.81 2.56 4.65
C VAL A 107 -7.29 2.53 4.81
N ASP A 108 -6.61 3.64 4.58
CA ASP A 108 -5.17 3.75 4.86
C ASP A 108 -4.97 4.03 6.35
N GLU A 109 -4.82 2.99 7.17
CA GLU A 109 -4.67 3.18 8.61
C GLU A 109 -3.38 3.89 9.00
N CYS A 110 -2.38 3.95 8.11
CA CYS A 110 -1.13 4.66 8.36
C CYS A 110 -1.27 6.19 8.34
N GLN A 111 -2.43 6.73 7.92
CA GLN A 111 -2.73 8.15 8.03
C GLN A 111 -3.15 8.57 9.44
N PHE A 112 -3.41 7.61 10.34
CA PHE A 112 -3.71 7.89 11.74
C PHE A 112 -2.42 8.07 12.54
N THR A 113 -2.42 9.03 13.47
CA THR A 113 -1.22 9.42 14.24
C THR A 113 -0.64 8.29 15.10
N ASP A 114 -1.48 7.33 15.49
CA ASP A 114 -1.15 6.33 16.51
C ASP A 114 -1.14 4.91 15.91
N ALA A 115 -0.99 4.79 14.58
CA ALA A 115 -1.05 3.51 13.89
C ALA A 115 0.08 2.56 14.32
N CYS A 116 1.30 3.08 14.50
CA CYS A 116 2.46 2.29 14.91
C CYS A 116 3.18 2.92 16.11
N SER A 117 3.96 2.11 16.82
CA SER A 117 4.72 2.57 18.00
C SER A 117 5.95 3.39 17.60
N GLU A 118 6.65 3.93 18.60
CA GLU A 118 7.92 4.63 18.38
C GLU A 118 8.96 3.72 17.68
N HIS A 119 9.70 4.28 16.74
CA HIS A 119 10.68 3.57 15.89
C HIS A 119 10.08 2.49 14.99
N GLU A 120 8.79 2.61 14.64
CA GLU A 120 8.12 1.76 13.66
C GLU A 120 7.66 2.55 12.43
N VAL A 121 7.85 1.95 11.24
CA VAL A 121 7.31 2.39 9.97
C VAL A 121 6.00 1.66 9.70
N CYS A 122 4.94 2.43 9.47
CA CYS A 122 3.65 1.90 9.06
C CYS A 122 3.61 1.55 7.57
N GLN A 123 3.07 0.39 7.25
CA GLN A 123 2.74 -0.04 5.89
C GLN A 123 1.26 -0.40 5.81
N ASN A 124 0.53 0.35 4.97
CA ASN A 124 -0.86 0.04 4.69
C ASN A 124 -0.98 -1.28 3.90
N THR A 125 -1.98 -2.08 4.23
CA THR A 125 -2.28 -3.34 3.54
C THR A 125 -3.78 -3.46 3.30
N TYR A 126 -4.20 -4.35 2.41
CA TYR A 126 -5.63 -4.45 2.12
C TYR A 126 -6.42 -4.97 3.32
N GLY A 127 -7.30 -4.13 3.88
CA GLY A 127 -8.12 -4.38 5.05
C GLY A 127 -7.36 -4.35 6.38
N SER A 128 -6.14 -3.83 6.43
CA SER A 128 -5.33 -3.76 7.66
C SER A 128 -4.04 -2.96 7.44
N TYR A 129 -3.17 -2.90 8.45
CA TYR A 129 -1.82 -2.33 8.31
C TYR A 129 -0.80 -3.18 9.05
N LYS A 130 0.49 -2.94 8.78
CA LYS A 130 1.61 -3.58 9.45
C LYS A 130 2.63 -2.55 9.89
N CYS A 131 3.21 -2.79 11.07
CA CYS A 131 4.29 -1.98 11.62
C CYS A 131 5.61 -2.75 11.57
N PHE A 132 6.66 -2.10 11.07
CA PHE A 132 8.00 -2.65 10.96
C PHE A 132 8.98 -1.75 11.68
N CYS A 133 10.01 -2.32 12.32
CA CYS A 133 11.04 -1.47 12.90
C CYS A 133 11.73 -0.63 11.82
N GLU A 134 12.00 0.63 12.16
CA GLU A 134 12.81 1.54 11.33
C GLU A 134 14.20 0.95 11.03
N GLU A 135 14.85 1.49 9.99
CA GLU A 135 16.22 1.11 9.69
C GLU A 135 17.13 1.40 10.90
N GLY A 136 17.92 0.39 11.29
CA GLY A 136 18.75 0.47 12.49
C GLY A 136 18.02 0.07 13.78
N PHE A 137 16.80 -0.45 13.71
CA PHE A 137 16.08 -1.05 14.84
C PHE A 137 15.72 -2.52 14.54
N VAL A 138 15.54 -3.32 15.59
CA VAL A 138 15.08 -4.71 15.50
C VAL A 138 13.96 -4.96 16.49
N ARG A 139 13.12 -5.95 16.20
CA ARG A 139 11.99 -6.33 17.06
C ARG A 139 12.50 -7.13 18.25
N ASP A 140 12.23 -6.63 19.46
CA ASP A 140 12.44 -7.33 20.73
C ASP A 140 11.12 -7.34 21.51
N GLY A 141 10.47 -8.50 21.54
CA GLY A 141 9.09 -8.63 21.99
C GLY A 141 8.13 -7.74 21.19
N TYR A 142 7.47 -6.81 21.88
CA TYR A 142 6.51 -5.86 21.32
C TYR A 142 7.10 -4.48 21.00
N LYS A 143 8.41 -4.29 21.19
CA LYS A 143 9.09 -3.00 20.96
C LYS A 143 10.14 -3.12 19.85
N CYS A 144 10.42 -2.00 19.21
CA CYS A 144 11.60 -1.85 18.38
C CYS A 144 12.73 -1.26 19.23
N ILE A 145 13.84 -1.97 19.32
CA ILE A 145 15.04 -1.51 20.01
C ILE A 145 16.13 -1.24 19.00
N ARG A 146 17.03 -0.31 19.33
CA ARG A 146 18.18 0.01 18.48
C ARG A 146 18.96 -1.27 18.20
N LYS A 147 19.26 -1.51 16.92
CA LYS A 147 20.14 -2.57 16.49
C LYS A 147 21.55 -2.29 17.03
N THR A 148 22.00 -3.12 17.96
CA THR A 148 23.37 -3.10 18.49
C THR A 148 24.14 -4.30 17.96
N ASN A 149 25.46 -4.18 17.90
CA ASN A 149 26.31 -5.32 17.57
C ASN A 149 26.36 -6.38 18.69
N CYS A 150 25.79 -6.06 19.86
CA CYS A 150 25.70 -6.97 21.00
C CYS A 150 24.46 -7.86 21.00
N LEU A 151 23.48 -7.63 20.10
CA LEU A 151 22.23 -8.39 20.05
C LEU A 151 22.41 -9.90 19.81
N GLU A 152 23.46 -10.29 19.09
CA GLU A 152 23.74 -11.71 18.80
C GLU A 152 24.63 -12.37 19.87
N ASP A 153 24.82 -11.71 21.02
CA ASP A 153 25.68 -12.14 22.12
C ASP A 153 27.06 -12.65 21.64
N PRO A 154 27.83 -11.83 20.90
CA PRO A 154 29.10 -12.24 20.30
C PRO A 154 30.20 -12.59 21.30
N CYS A 155 30.03 -12.23 22.58
CA CYS A 155 31.01 -12.42 23.64
C CYS A 155 30.83 -13.79 24.31
N MET A 156 31.88 -14.62 24.28
CA MET A 156 31.88 -15.96 24.85
C MET A 156 32.04 -15.95 26.37
N ASN A 157 31.78 -17.09 27.00
CA ASN A 157 32.04 -17.34 28.43
C ASN A 157 31.39 -16.31 29.36
N PHE A 158 30.15 -15.92 29.04
CA PHE A 158 29.33 -14.99 29.83
C PHE A 158 30.02 -13.62 30.04
N ALA A 159 30.82 -13.20 29.07
CA ALA A 159 31.44 -11.88 29.06
C ALA A 159 30.41 -10.81 28.71
N ASP A 160 30.55 -9.63 29.31
CA ASP A 160 29.63 -8.51 29.06
C ASP A 160 29.99 -7.86 27.71
N CYS A 161 29.00 -7.71 26.82
CA CYS A 161 29.18 -7.04 25.54
C CYS A 161 28.90 -5.55 25.66
N VAL A 162 29.81 -4.73 25.13
CA VAL A 162 29.66 -3.28 25.06
C VAL A 162 29.77 -2.86 23.60
N ASP A 163 28.70 -2.25 23.08
CA ASP A 163 28.71 -1.65 21.75
C ASP A 163 29.46 -0.31 21.80
N ARG A 164 30.24 -0.03 20.77
CA ARG A 164 31.05 1.20 20.68
C ARG A 164 30.52 2.12 19.59
N GLU A 165 30.76 3.42 19.76
CA GLU A 165 30.36 4.45 18.81
C GLU A 165 30.98 4.26 17.40
N ASP A 166 32.12 3.58 17.27
CA ASP A 166 32.76 3.27 15.98
C ASP A 166 32.17 2.03 15.28
N GLY A 167 31.03 1.52 15.74
CA GLY A 167 30.37 0.33 15.19
C GLY A 167 31.11 -0.97 15.48
N LYS A 168 32.02 -0.98 16.47
CA LYS A 168 32.72 -2.16 16.94
C LYS A 168 32.18 -2.60 18.30
N ILE A 169 32.48 -3.83 18.69
CA ILE A 169 32.20 -4.33 20.04
C ILE A 169 33.47 -4.41 20.90
N THR A 170 33.28 -4.30 22.21
CA THR A 170 34.25 -4.72 23.23
C THR A 170 33.61 -5.77 24.12
N CYS A 171 34.26 -6.91 24.29
CA CYS A 171 33.87 -7.92 25.29
C CYS A 171 34.67 -7.71 26.58
N ILE A 172 33.98 -7.55 27.70
CA ILE A 172 34.60 -7.47 29.04
C ILE A 172 34.68 -8.90 29.59
N CYS A 173 35.87 -9.49 29.51
CA CYS A 173 36.06 -10.88 29.90
C CYS A 173 35.94 -11.08 31.42
N ARG A 174 35.21 -12.14 31.81
CA ARG A 174 35.19 -12.64 33.19
C ARG A 174 36.57 -13.17 33.59
N LEU A 175 36.81 -13.27 34.90
CA LEU A 175 38.07 -13.78 35.44
C LEU A 175 38.40 -15.15 34.86
N GLY A 176 39.64 -15.30 34.38
CA GLY A 176 40.11 -16.54 33.77
C GLY A 176 39.84 -16.68 32.27
N TYR A 177 39.34 -15.64 31.60
CA TYR A 177 39.18 -15.62 30.14
C TYR A 177 39.91 -14.44 29.48
N ILE A 178 40.36 -14.64 28.24
CA ILE A 178 41.03 -13.65 27.39
C ILE A 178 40.63 -13.86 25.92
N GLY A 179 41.02 -12.92 25.06
CA GLY A 179 40.70 -12.92 23.64
C GLY A 179 39.76 -11.77 23.28
N LYS A 180 39.57 -11.53 21.98
CA LYS A 180 38.70 -10.44 21.49
C LYS A 180 37.24 -10.68 21.87
N TYR A 181 36.83 -11.95 21.86
CA TYR A 181 35.50 -12.40 22.19
C TYR A 181 35.50 -13.23 23.48
N CYS A 182 36.55 -13.11 24.30
CA CYS A 182 36.74 -13.87 25.55
C CYS A 182 36.72 -15.39 25.36
N GLU A 183 37.15 -15.86 24.19
CA GLU A 183 37.03 -17.24 23.75
C GLU A 183 38.10 -18.19 24.33
N LYS A 184 39.14 -17.67 24.97
CA LYS A 184 40.28 -18.45 25.48
C LYS A 184 40.33 -18.41 27.00
N GLY A 185 40.60 -19.56 27.62
CA GLY A 185 40.94 -19.63 29.04
C GLY A 185 42.33 -19.01 29.30
N LYS A 186 42.44 -18.15 30.30
CA LYS A 186 43.71 -17.68 30.87
C LYS A 186 44.26 -18.80 31.74
N LEU A 187 45.15 -19.61 31.17
CA LEU A 187 45.91 -20.59 31.94
C LEU A 187 46.63 -19.86 33.08
N ARG A 188 46.44 -20.33 34.32
CA ARG A 188 47.29 -19.89 35.43
C ARG A 188 48.70 -20.34 35.09
N GLN A 189 49.59 -19.38 34.84
CA GLN A 189 51.02 -19.72 34.81
C GLN A 189 51.41 -20.17 36.22
N PRO A 190 52.09 -21.32 36.33
CA PRO A 190 52.52 -21.89 37.62
C PRO A 190 53.53 -20.99 38.33
#